data_AF-A0A8K1GCK6-F1
#
_entry.id   AF-A0A8K1GCK6-F1
#
_cell.length_a   1.000
_cell.length_b   1.000
_cell.length_c   1.000
_cell.angle_alpha   90.00
_cell.angle_beta   90.00
_cell.angle_gamma   90.00
#
_symmetry.space_group_name_H-M   'P 1'
#
loop_
_entity.id
_entity.type
_entity.pdbx_description
1 polymer ?
#
loop_
_entity_poly.entity_id
_entity_poly.type
_entity_poly.pdbx_seq_one_letter_code
_entity_poly.pdbx_strand_id
1 'polypeptide(L)'
;MDDEEETYRLWKIRKTIMQVRGNVGTGGAEPGVRGFLRALRGRRVEVGGRGVRSARPFLSPALLPQLCHDRGYLVTQDELDQTLEEFKAQFGDKPSEGRPRRTDLTVLVAHNDDPTDQMFVFFPEEPKVGIKTIKMYCQRMQEENITRALIVVQQGMTPSAKQSLVDMAPKYILEQFLQQELLINITEHELVPEHVVMTKEEVTELLARYKLRENQLPRIQAGDPVARYFGIKRGQVVKIIRPSETAGRYITYRLVQ
;
A
#
# COMPACT_ATOMS: atom_id res chain seq x y z
N MET A 1 -10.59 20.25 -18.68
CA MET A 1 -9.75 19.11 -19.13
C MET A 1 -8.98 18.50 -17.96
N ASP A 2 -8.85 19.18 -16.81
CA ASP A 2 -8.19 18.67 -15.58
C ASP A 2 -9.08 17.81 -14.65
N ASP A 3 -10.40 17.95 -14.73
CA ASP A 3 -11.36 17.33 -13.80
C ASP A 3 -11.39 15.78 -13.88
N GLU A 4 -11.39 15.22 -15.09
CA GLU A 4 -11.35 13.76 -15.25
C GLU A 4 -10.02 13.18 -14.76
N GLU A 5 -8.91 13.90 -14.96
CA GLU A 5 -7.59 13.44 -14.56
C GLU A 5 -7.41 13.49 -13.03
N GLU A 6 -7.93 14.52 -12.36
CA GLU A 6 -7.90 14.61 -10.90
C GLU A 6 -8.84 13.59 -10.24
N THR A 7 -10.06 13.40 -10.76
CA THR A 7 -10.98 12.35 -10.29
C THR A 7 -10.33 10.98 -10.44
N TYR A 8 -9.73 10.73 -11.61
CA TYR A 8 -9.02 9.48 -11.87
C TYR A 8 -7.82 9.31 -10.93
N ARG A 9 -7.05 10.37 -10.65
CA ARG A 9 -5.94 10.33 -9.68
C ARG A 9 -6.42 10.07 -8.24
N LEU A 10 -7.53 10.65 -7.82
CA LEU A 10 -8.12 10.42 -6.50
C LEU A 10 -8.67 9.01 -6.36
N TRP A 11 -9.34 8.52 -7.41
CA TRP A 11 -9.75 7.13 -7.52
C TRP A 11 -8.54 6.17 -7.54
N LYS A 12 -7.44 6.54 -8.24
CA LYS A 12 -6.19 5.77 -8.30
C LYS A 12 -5.47 5.58 -6.97
N ILE A 13 -5.64 6.51 -6.04
CA ILE A 13 -5.08 6.35 -4.70
C ILE A 13 -5.91 5.33 -3.91
N ARG A 14 -7.16 5.10 -4.33
CA ARG A 14 -8.19 4.41 -3.56
C ARG A 14 -8.57 2.99 -4.04
N LYS A 15 -8.46 2.53 -5.30
CA LYS A 15 -8.92 1.16 -5.70
C LYS A 15 -8.04 0.27 -6.61
N THR A 16 -7.59 -0.94 -6.20
CA THR A 16 -7.29 -2.14 -7.03
C THR A 16 -6.79 -3.35 -6.24
N ILE A 17 -7.47 -4.50 -6.44
CA ILE A 17 -6.89 -5.75 -6.94
C ILE A 17 -7.71 -6.27 -8.15
N MET A 18 -7.02 -6.72 -9.20
CA MET A 18 -7.19 -8.04 -9.88
C MET A 18 -6.27 -8.13 -11.10
N GLN A 19 -5.15 -8.89 -11.01
CA GLN A 19 -4.74 -9.88 -12.03
C GLN A 19 -3.48 -10.73 -11.69
N VAL A 20 -3.43 -11.44 -10.54
CA VAL A 20 -2.61 -12.68 -10.45
C VAL A 20 -3.22 -13.67 -9.46
N ARG A 21 -4.30 -14.37 -9.86
CA ARG A 21 -4.63 -15.69 -9.31
C ARG A 21 -5.10 -16.60 -10.43
N GLY A 22 -4.15 -16.95 -11.29
CA GLY A 22 -4.29 -18.00 -12.30
C GLY A 22 -3.26 -19.11 -12.08
N ASN A 23 -3.30 -19.76 -10.91
CA ASN A 23 -2.90 -21.16 -10.65
C ASN A 23 -2.62 -21.34 -9.15
N VAL A 24 -3.65 -21.71 -8.40
CA VAL A 24 -3.48 -22.61 -7.25
C VAL A 24 -4.46 -23.74 -7.49
N GLY A 25 -3.90 -24.91 -7.78
CA GLY A 25 -4.63 -26.10 -8.15
C GLY A 25 -5.49 -26.61 -7.00
N THR A 26 -6.74 -26.96 -7.33
CA THR A 26 -7.53 -27.91 -6.57
C THR A 26 -7.06 -29.31 -6.95
N GLY A 27 -6.47 -30.02 -5.99
CA GLY A 27 -6.21 -31.45 -6.10
C GLY A 27 -7.45 -32.26 -5.68
N GLY A 28 -7.78 -33.27 -6.49
CA GLY A 28 -8.48 -34.47 -6.02
C GLY A 28 -9.65 -34.98 -6.85
N ALA A 29 -9.38 -35.68 -7.96
CA ALA A 29 -9.96 -37.00 -8.30
C ALA A 29 -9.58 -37.43 -9.74
N GLU A 30 -8.85 -38.55 -9.88
CA GLU A 30 -8.64 -39.34 -11.11
C GLU A 30 -9.86 -40.25 -11.42
N PRO A 31 -9.91 -41.06 -12.52
CA PRO A 31 -9.14 -41.08 -13.78
C PRO A 31 -10.02 -41.16 -15.06
N GLY A 32 -9.48 -40.80 -16.23
CA GLY A 32 -10.07 -41.29 -17.49
C GLY A 32 -9.74 -40.53 -18.78
N VAL A 33 -9.02 -41.22 -19.66
CA VAL A 33 -9.05 -41.11 -21.14
C VAL A 33 -8.27 -39.97 -21.80
N ARG A 34 -7.04 -40.33 -22.18
CA ARG A 34 -6.35 -40.10 -23.48
C ARG A 34 -6.93 -39.02 -24.41
N GLY A 35 -6.08 -38.05 -24.78
CA GLY A 35 -6.12 -37.48 -26.13
C GLY A 35 -5.43 -36.13 -26.28
N PHE A 36 -4.55 -36.06 -27.29
CA PHE A 36 -4.20 -34.83 -28.03
C PHE A 36 -3.07 -33.92 -27.52
N LEU A 37 -1.85 -34.46 -27.56
CA LEU A 37 -0.66 -33.72 -27.99
C LEU A 37 -0.42 -34.00 -29.49
N ARG A 38 -1.00 -33.18 -30.38
CA ARG A 38 -0.50 -32.87 -31.74
C ARG A 38 -1.47 -31.99 -32.52
N ALA A 39 -1.11 -30.73 -32.74
CA ALA A 39 -1.34 -30.01 -33.99
C ALA A 39 -0.63 -28.64 -33.96
N LEU A 40 0.69 -28.63 -34.07
CA LEU A 40 1.37 -27.53 -34.75
C LEU A 40 1.18 -27.76 -36.25
N ARG A 41 0.46 -26.87 -36.95
CA ARG A 41 0.85 -26.39 -38.30
C ARG A 41 -0.17 -25.39 -38.86
N GLY A 42 0.34 -24.20 -39.14
CA GLY A 42 -0.04 -23.45 -40.33
C GLY A 42 -1.15 -22.42 -40.18
N ARG A 43 -0.84 -21.25 -39.61
CA ARG A 43 -1.34 -19.97 -40.16
C ARG A 43 -0.23 -18.93 -40.13
N ARG A 44 0.26 -18.64 -41.34
CA ARG A 44 1.10 -17.51 -41.73
C ARG A 44 0.30 -16.23 -41.44
N VAL A 45 0.84 -15.33 -40.63
CA VAL A 45 0.34 -13.96 -40.51
C VAL A 45 1.39 -13.04 -41.11
N GLU A 46 0.96 -12.26 -42.10
CA GLU A 46 1.77 -11.32 -42.86
C GLU A 46 2.33 -10.21 -41.96
N VAL A 47 3.60 -9.87 -42.20
CA VAL A 47 4.29 -8.76 -41.56
C VAL A 47 3.91 -7.47 -42.29
N GLY A 48 2.87 -6.80 -41.78
CA GLY A 48 2.51 -5.44 -42.17
C GLY A 48 3.01 -4.45 -41.14
N GLY A 49 4.10 -3.75 -41.44
CA GLY A 49 4.66 -2.70 -40.59
C GLY A 49 3.67 -1.57 -40.36
N ARG A 50 3.41 -1.26 -39.09
CA ARG A 50 2.86 0.03 -38.62
C ARG A 50 3.05 0.16 -37.11
N GLY A 51 4.01 0.98 -36.71
CA GLY A 51 4.14 1.60 -35.39
C GLY A 51 4.30 0.63 -34.21
N VAL A 52 5.50 0.60 -33.64
CA VAL A 52 5.71 0.14 -32.25
C VAL A 52 4.84 1.05 -31.37
N ARG A 53 3.60 0.63 -31.10
CA ARG A 53 2.82 1.17 -30.00
C ARG A 53 3.53 0.67 -28.76
N SER A 54 4.28 1.57 -28.12
CA SER A 54 4.80 1.36 -26.78
C SER A 54 3.64 0.88 -25.92
N ALA A 55 3.72 -0.39 -25.50
CA ALA A 55 2.84 -0.93 -24.49
C ALA A 55 3.07 -0.08 -23.23
N ARG A 56 2.13 0.84 -22.96
CA ARG A 56 2.12 1.57 -21.69
C ARG A 56 1.90 0.51 -20.61
N PRO A 57 2.79 0.36 -19.63
CA PRO A 57 2.58 -0.62 -18.57
C PRO A 57 1.25 -0.29 -17.88
N PHE A 58 0.44 -1.33 -17.70
CA PHE A 58 -0.87 -1.27 -17.07
C PHE A 58 -0.70 -0.74 -15.64
N LEU A 59 -1.18 0.47 -15.38
CA LEU A 59 -1.03 1.17 -14.10
C LEU A 59 -2.17 0.75 -13.16
N SER A 60 -1.87 0.04 -12.07
CA SER A 60 -2.78 -0.45 -11.03
C SER A 60 -3.26 0.67 -10.07
N PRO A 61 -4.58 0.90 -9.91
CA PRO A 61 -5.11 2.07 -9.18
C PRO A 61 -5.66 1.98 -7.71
N ALA A 62 -5.18 1.21 -6.71
CA ALA A 62 -5.36 1.54 -5.26
C ALA A 62 -4.03 1.36 -4.60
N LEU A 63 -3.70 2.26 -3.68
CA LEU A 63 -2.79 1.87 -2.63
C LEU A 63 -3.39 1.94 -1.24
N LEU A 64 -4.35 2.82 -0.98
CA LEU A 64 -4.70 3.12 0.39
C LEU A 64 -5.48 2.00 1.13
N PRO A 65 -6.57 1.43 0.59
CA PRO A 65 -7.24 0.31 1.27
C PRO A 65 -6.35 -0.93 1.36
N GLN A 66 -5.54 -1.21 0.32
CA GLN A 66 -4.57 -2.30 0.35
C GLN A 66 -3.49 -2.08 1.41
N LEU A 67 -2.95 -0.86 1.53
CA LEU A 67 -2.01 -0.48 2.58
C LEU A 67 -2.61 -0.66 3.97
N CYS A 68 -3.89 -0.30 4.15
CA CYS A 68 -4.58 -0.51 5.42
C CYS A 68 -4.76 -2.00 5.71
N HIS A 69 -5.20 -2.79 4.72
CA HIS A 69 -5.35 -4.24 4.83
C HIS A 69 -4.02 -4.94 5.15
N ASP A 70 -2.95 -4.62 4.43
CA ASP A 70 -1.60 -5.21 4.63
C ASP A 70 -1.00 -4.86 5.99
N ARG A 71 -1.46 -3.76 6.61
CA ARG A 71 -1.13 -3.37 7.99
C ARG A 71 -2.03 -4.02 9.05
N GLY A 72 -2.97 -4.88 8.66
CA GLY A 72 -3.88 -5.57 9.57
C GLY A 72 -5.13 -4.78 9.95
N TYR A 73 -5.46 -3.70 9.22
CA TYR A 73 -6.73 -3.00 9.43
C TYR A 73 -7.89 -3.67 8.69
N LEU A 74 -9.07 -3.61 9.29
CA LEU A 74 -10.30 -4.13 8.73
C LEU A 74 -10.70 -3.29 7.51
N VAL A 75 -10.64 -3.91 6.34
CA VAL A 75 -11.08 -3.36 5.06
C VAL A 75 -11.93 -4.42 4.39
N THR A 76 -13.12 -4.04 3.93
CA THR A 76 -14.04 -4.97 3.28
C THR A 76 -13.60 -5.28 1.85
N GLN A 77 -14.00 -6.44 1.32
CA GLN A 77 -13.68 -6.81 -0.06
C GLN A 77 -14.31 -5.81 -1.06
N ASP A 78 -15.50 -5.30 -0.74
CA ASP A 78 -16.19 -4.30 -1.56
C ASP A 78 -15.39 -2.98 -1.63
N GLU A 79 -14.71 -2.58 -0.54
CA GLU A 79 -13.81 -1.42 -0.54
C GLU A 79 -12.53 -1.66 -1.35
N LEU A 80 -12.01 -2.89 -1.36
CA LEU A 80 -10.85 -3.28 -2.18
C LEU A 80 -11.19 -3.32 -3.68
N ASP A 81 -12.40 -3.77 -4.02
CA ASP A 81 -12.85 -4.03 -5.38
C ASP A 81 -13.72 -2.91 -6.00
N GLN A 82 -13.91 -1.77 -5.32
CA GLN A 82 -14.78 -0.65 -5.71
C GLN A 82 -14.53 -0.09 -7.14
N THR A 83 -15.45 -0.18 -8.09
CA THR A 83 -15.21 0.34 -9.46
C THR A 83 -15.07 1.87 -9.55
N LEU A 84 -14.48 2.38 -10.66
CA LEU A 84 -14.40 3.83 -10.91
C LEU A 84 -15.79 4.45 -10.97
N GLU A 85 -16.73 3.74 -11.57
CA GLU A 85 -18.11 4.18 -11.69
C GLU A 85 -18.82 4.18 -10.33
N GLU A 86 -18.58 3.17 -9.48
CA GLU A 86 -19.06 3.20 -8.08
C GLU A 86 -18.45 4.34 -7.27
N PHE A 87 -17.16 4.60 -7.45
CA PHE A 87 -16.49 5.71 -6.77
C PHE A 87 -17.07 7.06 -7.21
N LYS A 88 -17.23 7.26 -8.52
CA LYS A 88 -17.90 8.44 -9.08
C LYS A 88 -19.33 8.58 -8.58
N ALA A 89 -20.08 7.48 -8.48
CA ALA A 89 -21.43 7.50 -7.96
C ALA A 89 -21.47 7.89 -6.47
N GLN A 90 -20.50 7.45 -5.68
CA GLN A 90 -20.44 7.75 -4.24
C GLN A 90 -19.91 9.15 -3.93
N PHE A 91 -18.83 9.59 -4.60
CA PHE A 91 -18.11 10.83 -4.25
C PHE A 91 -18.28 11.95 -5.30
N GLY A 92 -18.92 11.66 -6.43
CA GLY A 92 -19.06 12.57 -7.57
C GLY A 92 -17.92 12.47 -8.57
N ASP A 93 -18.14 13.04 -9.75
CA ASP A 93 -17.25 12.99 -10.92
C ASP A 93 -16.90 14.36 -11.50
N LYS A 94 -17.25 15.44 -10.80
CA LYS A 94 -17.06 16.83 -11.25
C LYS A 94 -16.18 17.65 -10.29
N PRO A 95 -14.84 17.51 -10.35
CA PRO A 95 -13.94 18.31 -9.53
C PRO A 95 -14.09 19.82 -9.70
N SER A 96 -14.51 20.29 -10.88
CA SER A 96 -14.85 21.70 -11.13
C SER A 96 -15.99 22.22 -10.27
N GLU A 97 -16.92 21.35 -9.85
CA GLU A 97 -17.97 21.65 -8.88
C GLU A 97 -17.53 21.37 -7.43
N GLY A 98 -16.25 21.03 -7.25
CA GLY A 98 -15.65 20.64 -5.97
C GLY A 98 -16.10 19.26 -5.51
N ARG A 99 -16.30 18.29 -6.42
CA ARG A 99 -16.64 16.90 -6.08
C ARG A 99 -15.84 15.90 -6.92
N PRO A 100 -15.09 14.95 -6.35
CA PRO A 100 -15.02 14.62 -4.93
C PRO A 100 -14.25 15.66 -4.13
N ARG A 101 -14.77 16.06 -2.96
CA ARG A 101 -13.97 16.84 -2.02
C ARG A 101 -12.97 15.92 -1.36
N ARG A 102 -11.74 16.38 -1.21
CA ARG A 102 -10.72 15.60 -0.51
C ARG A 102 -11.11 15.35 0.95
N THR A 103 -11.82 16.29 1.55
CA THR A 103 -12.40 16.13 2.89
C THR A 103 -13.33 14.91 3.00
N ASP A 104 -14.13 14.61 1.97
CA ASP A 104 -15.06 13.46 1.91
C ASP A 104 -14.33 12.11 1.76
N LEU A 105 -13.05 12.13 1.36
CA LEU A 105 -12.21 10.93 1.26
C LEU A 105 -11.58 10.55 2.60
N THR A 106 -11.77 11.35 3.65
CA THR A 106 -11.25 11.04 4.98
C THR A 106 -11.92 9.78 5.50
N VAL A 107 -11.13 8.76 5.82
CA VAL A 107 -11.63 7.48 6.33
C VAL A 107 -11.07 7.17 7.71
N LEU A 108 -11.85 6.43 8.48
CA LEU A 108 -11.45 5.85 9.77
C LEU A 108 -11.41 4.34 9.59
N VAL A 109 -10.27 3.72 9.90
CA VAL A 109 -10.08 2.26 9.84
C VAL A 109 -9.73 1.72 11.23
N ALA A 110 -10.25 0.53 11.57
CA ALA A 110 -9.98 -0.14 12.84
C ALA A 110 -9.11 -1.38 12.63
N HIS A 111 -8.22 -1.69 13.56
CA HIS A 111 -7.35 -2.86 13.47
C HIS A 111 -8.13 -4.17 13.68
N ASN A 112 -7.73 -5.25 13.00
CA ASN A 112 -8.42 -6.54 13.05
C ASN A 112 -8.28 -7.24 14.40
N ASP A 113 -7.09 -7.15 15.01
CA ASP A 113 -6.80 -7.81 16.31
C ASP A 113 -7.21 -6.97 17.52
N ASP A 114 -7.27 -5.63 17.36
CA ASP A 114 -7.56 -4.69 18.44
C ASP A 114 -8.48 -3.57 17.94
N PRO A 115 -9.79 -3.62 18.23
CA PRO A 115 -10.72 -2.60 17.75
C PRO A 115 -10.49 -1.22 18.38
N THR A 116 -9.68 -1.11 19.43
CA THR A 116 -9.27 0.16 20.03
C THR A 116 -8.11 0.82 19.27
N ASP A 117 -7.34 0.04 18.51
CA ASP A 117 -6.32 0.59 17.60
C ASP A 117 -7.00 1.02 16.30
N GLN A 118 -7.36 2.30 16.25
CA GLN A 118 -7.97 2.93 15.09
C GLN A 118 -6.99 3.92 14.45
N MET A 119 -7.16 4.15 13.16
CA MET A 119 -6.31 5.04 12.38
C MET A 119 -7.16 5.93 11.46
N PHE A 120 -6.91 7.23 11.53
CA PHE A 120 -7.45 8.16 10.54
C PHE A 120 -6.60 8.17 9.27
N VAL A 121 -7.25 8.34 8.12
CA VAL A 121 -6.58 8.76 6.90
C VAL A 121 -7.16 10.07 6.42
N PHE A 122 -6.36 11.13 6.51
CA PHE A 122 -6.73 12.48 6.10
C PHE A 122 -6.25 12.81 4.69
N PHE A 123 -7.11 13.50 3.95
CA PHE A 123 -6.81 14.04 2.62
C PHE A 123 -6.99 15.56 2.63
N PRO A 124 -5.91 16.33 2.88
CA PRO A 124 -5.96 17.79 2.86
C PRO A 124 -6.33 18.32 1.47
N GLU A 125 -7.15 19.38 1.43
CA GLU A 125 -7.49 20.10 0.20
C GLU A 125 -6.34 20.97 -0.30
N GLU A 126 -5.58 21.57 0.63
CA GLU A 126 -4.46 22.43 0.29
C GLU A 126 -3.28 21.64 -0.33
N PRO A 127 -2.70 22.11 -1.45
CA PRO A 127 -1.58 21.41 -2.09
C PRO A 127 -0.35 21.27 -1.17
N LYS A 128 -0.10 22.29 -0.34
CA LYS A 128 0.98 22.32 0.64
C LYS A 128 0.41 22.53 2.04
N VAL A 129 0.60 21.55 2.91
CA VAL A 129 -0.07 21.54 4.22
C VAL A 129 0.62 22.46 5.22
N GLY A 130 -0.19 23.30 5.88
CA GLY A 130 0.22 24.22 6.92
C GLY A 130 0.05 23.67 8.34
N ILE A 131 0.69 24.30 9.33
CA ILE A 131 0.61 23.91 10.75
C ILE A 131 -0.82 24.00 11.31
N LYS A 132 -1.63 24.93 10.80
CA LYS A 132 -3.04 25.11 11.21
C LYS A 132 -3.85 23.84 10.96
N THR A 133 -3.66 23.24 9.79
CA THR A 133 -4.36 22.03 9.36
C THR A 133 -3.92 20.82 10.18
N ILE A 134 -2.62 20.69 10.48
CA ILE A 134 -2.11 19.64 11.36
C ILE A 134 -2.72 19.75 12.77
N LYS A 135 -2.77 20.95 13.35
CA LYS A 135 -3.39 21.16 14.67
C LYS A 135 -4.87 20.80 14.68
N MET A 136 -5.60 21.15 13.61
CA MET A 136 -7.00 20.76 13.44
C MET A 136 -7.17 19.24 13.40
N TYR A 137 -6.30 18.50 12.68
CA TYR A 137 -6.34 17.04 12.67
C TYR A 137 -6.00 16.44 14.04
N CYS A 138 -4.98 16.95 14.73
CA CYS A 138 -4.66 16.52 16.09
C CYS A 138 -5.83 16.75 17.08
N GLN A 139 -6.59 17.83 16.90
CA GLN A 139 -7.79 18.09 17.69
C GLN A 139 -8.88 17.03 17.41
N ARG A 140 -9.18 16.74 16.14
CA ARG A 140 -10.15 15.68 15.77
C ARG A 140 -9.72 14.31 16.29
N MET A 141 -8.42 13.99 16.20
CA MET A 141 -7.86 12.78 16.78
C MET A 141 -8.06 12.73 18.30
N GLN A 142 -7.91 13.85 19.00
CA GLN A 142 -8.13 13.94 20.43
C GLN A 142 -9.60 13.74 20.82
N GLU A 143 -10.53 14.31 20.05
CA GLU A 143 -11.97 14.20 20.28
C GLU A 143 -12.44 12.73 20.17
N GLU A 144 -11.88 11.99 19.21
CA GLU A 144 -12.20 10.58 18.96
C GLU A 144 -11.28 9.60 19.72
N ASN A 145 -10.34 10.10 20.54
CA ASN A 145 -9.33 9.31 21.26
C ASN A 145 -8.47 8.39 20.38
N ILE A 146 -8.16 8.85 19.16
CA ILE A 146 -7.36 8.10 18.18
C ILE A 146 -5.91 8.58 18.22
N THR A 147 -4.97 7.63 18.19
CA THR A 147 -3.54 7.91 18.31
C THR A 147 -2.80 7.91 16.98
N ARG A 148 -3.33 7.27 15.95
CA ARG A 148 -2.68 7.11 14.64
C ARG A 148 -3.39 7.88 13.54
N ALA A 149 -2.62 8.54 12.68
CA ALA A 149 -3.16 9.10 11.45
C ALA A 149 -2.16 9.07 10.30
N LEU A 150 -2.70 8.85 9.10
CA LEU A 150 -2.01 8.96 7.81
C LEU A 150 -2.51 10.22 7.11
N ILE A 151 -1.60 11.06 6.62
CA ILE A 151 -1.91 12.33 5.95
C ILE A 151 -1.39 12.25 4.51
N VAL A 152 -2.31 12.23 3.54
CA VAL A 152 -2.01 12.13 2.10
C VAL A 152 -1.92 13.51 1.47
N VAL A 153 -0.71 14.04 1.36
CA VAL A 153 -0.45 15.41 0.86
C VAL A 153 -0.19 15.43 -0.65
N GLN A 154 -0.56 16.51 -1.32
CA GLN A 154 -0.41 16.61 -2.78
C GLN A 154 1.04 16.94 -3.18
N GLN A 155 1.57 18.08 -2.71
CA GLN A 155 2.92 18.56 -3.04
C GLN A 155 3.87 18.49 -1.83
N GLY A 156 3.34 18.52 -0.61
CA GLY A 156 4.15 18.38 0.60
C GLY A 156 3.59 19.13 1.81
N MET A 157 4.44 19.31 2.81
CA MET A 157 4.14 20.08 4.02
C MET A 157 5.13 21.24 4.19
N THR A 158 4.68 22.31 4.85
CA THR A 158 5.57 23.38 5.31
C THR A 158 6.56 22.86 6.36
N PRO A 159 7.79 23.44 6.47
CA PRO A 159 8.74 23.03 7.51
C PRO A 159 8.16 23.09 8.93
N SER A 160 7.36 24.12 9.24
CA SER A 160 6.67 24.25 10.52
C SER A 160 5.65 23.14 10.76
N ALA A 161 4.93 22.70 9.73
CA ALA A 161 4.03 21.54 9.83
C ALA A 161 4.82 20.26 10.09
N LYS A 162 5.94 20.03 9.38
CA LYS A 162 6.81 18.86 9.64
C LYS A 162 7.36 18.84 11.06
N GLN A 163 7.80 19.99 11.57
CA GLN A 163 8.26 20.11 12.95
C GLN A 163 7.14 19.74 13.93
N SER A 164 5.90 20.21 13.69
CA SER A 164 4.78 19.88 14.55
C SER A 164 4.43 18.38 14.57
N LEU A 165 4.73 17.62 13.52
CA LEU A 165 4.59 16.16 13.55
C LEU A 165 5.58 15.52 14.53
N VAL A 166 6.82 16.02 14.57
CA VAL A 166 7.86 15.55 15.49
C VAL A 166 7.52 15.92 16.93
N ASP A 167 7.05 17.13 17.16
CA ASP A 167 6.68 17.62 18.50
C ASP A 167 5.49 16.83 19.09
N MET A 168 4.58 16.35 18.23
CA MET A 168 3.41 15.56 18.61
C MET A 168 3.69 14.06 18.68
N ALA A 169 4.83 13.59 18.15
CA ALA A 169 5.21 12.18 18.02
C ALA A 169 5.16 11.34 19.32
N PRO A 170 5.40 11.89 20.53
CA PRO A 170 5.30 11.10 21.75
C PRO A 170 3.86 10.65 22.06
N LYS A 171 2.86 11.43 21.60
CA LYS A 171 1.44 11.20 21.88
C LYS A 171 0.70 10.62 20.68
N TYR A 172 1.04 11.09 19.47
CA TYR A 172 0.36 10.75 18.23
C TYR A 172 1.35 10.23 17.20
N ILE A 173 0.98 9.16 16.49
CA ILE A 173 1.75 8.61 15.38
C ILE A 173 1.18 9.20 14.10
N LEU A 174 1.85 10.22 13.57
CA LEU A 174 1.44 10.90 12.34
C LEU A 174 2.37 10.52 11.19
N GLU A 175 1.81 9.93 10.15
CA GLU A 175 2.53 9.49 8.96
C GLU A 175 2.17 10.36 7.75
N GLN A 176 3.18 10.84 7.04
CA GLN A 176 2.99 11.58 5.81
C GLN A 176 3.21 10.66 4.61
N PHE A 177 2.31 10.74 3.63
CA PHE A 177 2.51 10.20 2.28
C PHE A 177 2.31 11.28 1.24
N LEU A 178 3.15 11.28 0.21
CA LEU A 178 2.86 12.04 -0.99
C LEU A 178 1.82 11.27 -1.79
N GLN A 179 0.82 11.95 -2.32
CA GLN A 179 -0.18 11.36 -3.21
C GLN A 179 0.46 10.60 -4.36
N GLN A 180 1.58 11.09 -4.89
CA GLN A 180 2.33 10.44 -5.98
C GLN A 180 2.94 9.09 -5.58
N GLU A 181 3.33 8.92 -4.31
CA GLU A 181 3.84 7.64 -3.76
C GLU A 181 2.73 6.59 -3.70
N LEU A 182 1.46 7.03 -3.60
CA LEU A 182 0.30 6.15 -3.51
C LEU A 182 -0.35 5.81 -4.86
N LEU A 183 0.24 6.26 -5.99
CA LEU A 183 -0.30 5.97 -7.32
C LEU A 183 0.07 4.59 -7.85
N ILE A 184 1.13 3.98 -7.30
CA ILE A 184 1.64 2.67 -7.73
C ILE A 184 1.97 1.88 -6.47
N ASN A 185 1.44 0.66 -6.38
CA ASN A 185 1.81 -0.25 -5.31
C ASN A 185 3.23 -0.77 -5.51
N ILE A 186 4.16 -0.34 -4.65
CA ILE A 186 5.54 -0.78 -4.71
C ILE A 186 5.72 -2.24 -4.30
N THR A 187 4.81 -2.82 -3.49
CA THR A 187 4.96 -4.20 -2.99
C THR A 187 4.63 -5.25 -4.05
N GLU A 188 3.88 -4.87 -5.09
CA GLU A 188 3.53 -5.73 -6.23
C GLU A 188 4.64 -5.79 -7.29
N HIS A 189 5.66 -4.94 -7.18
CA HIS A 189 6.74 -4.90 -8.14
C HIS A 189 7.59 -6.18 -8.06
N GLU A 190 7.91 -6.80 -9.19
CA GLU A 190 8.64 -8.08 -9.28
C GLU A 190 9.97 -8.09 -8.48
N LEU A 191 10.68 -6.96 -8.50
CA LEU A 191 11.96 -6.80 -7.78
C LEU A 191 11.81 -6.60 -6.27
N VAL A 192 10.59 -6.39 -5.75
CA VAL A 192 10.34 -6.18 -4.33
C VAL A 192 9.94 -7.52 -3.71
N PRO A 193 10.80 -8.11 -2.85
CA PRO A 193 10.48 -9.37 -2.18
C PRO A 193 9.36 -9.18 -1.15
N GLU A 194 8.82 -10.27 -0.65
CA GLU A 194 7.82 -10.25 0.41
C GLU A 194 8.47 -9.81 1.73
N HIS A 195 7.83 -8.87 2.42
CA HIS A 195 8.26 -8.33 3.71
C HIS A 195 7.20 -8.62 4.76
N VAL A 196 7.60 -9.24 5.87
CA VAL A 196 6.73 -9.57 7.00
C VAL A 196 7.30 -8.94 8.27
N VAL A 197 6.50 -8.11 8.93
CA VAL A 197 6.88 -7.49 10.20
C VAL A 197 6.86 -8.55 11.30
N MET A 198 7.97 -8.69 12.04
CA MET A 198 8.07 -9.68 13.11
C MET A 198 7.59 -9.10 14.44
N THR A 199 6.91 -9.94 15.22
CA THR A 199 6.54 -9.66 16.61
C THR A 199 7.76 -9.69 17.53
N LYS A 200 7.67 -9.12 18.73
CA LYS A 200 8.78 -9.08 19.69
C LYS A 200 9.20 -10.48 20.13
N GLU A 201 8.22 -11.37 20.24
CA GLU A 201 8.36 -12.76 20.62
C GLU A 201 9.15 -13.52 19.54
N GLU A 202 8.76 -13.37 18.27
CA GLU A 202 9.46 -13.98 17.13
C GLU A 202 10.90 -13.46 16.98
N VAL A 203 11.13 -12.17 17.24
CA VAL A 203 12.49 -11.59 17.23
C VAL A 203 13.33 -12.17 18.35
N THR A 204 12.77 -12.31 19.55
CA THR A 204 13.48 -12.93 20.69
C THR A 204 13.87 -14.37 20.38
N GLU A 205 12.95 -15.13 19.77
CA GLU A 205 13.23 -16.51 19.33
C GLU A 205 14.30 -16.56 18.24
N LEU A 206 14.24 -15.64 17.26
CA LEU A 206 15.23 -15.53 16.19
C LEU A 206 16.64 -15.30 16.76
N LEU A 207 16.78 -14.31 17.65
CA LEU A 207 18.06 -13.96 18.27
C LEU A 207 18.60 -15.11 19.12
N ALA A 208 17.73 -15.80 19.87
CA ALA A 208 18.10 -16.97 20.66
C ALA A 208 18.57 -18.15 19.77
N ARG A 209 17.83 -18.44 18.69
CA ARG A 209 18.12 -19.54 17.77
C ARG A 209 19.47 -19.39 17.07
N TYR A 210 19.78 -18.19 16.62
CA TYR A 210 21.04 -17.90 15.92
C TYR A 210 22.15 -17.38 16.85
N LYS A 211 21.87 -17.23 18.16
CA LYS A 211 22.78 -16.64 19.16
C LYS A 211 23.35 -15.28 18.71
N LEU A 212 22.47 -14.46 18.15
CA LEU A 212 22.80 -13.13 17.63
C LEU A 212 22.37 -12.04 18.61
N ARG A 213 23.04 -10.90 18.53
CA ARG A 213 22.60 -9.62 19.11
C ARG A 213 21.89 -8.80 18.04
N GLU A 214 20.93 -7.97 18.44
CA GLU A 214 20.17 -7.10 17.52
C GLU A 214 21.07 -6.26 16.61
N ASN A 215 22.18 -5.74 17.16
CA ASN A 215 23.13 -4.91 16.42
C ASN A 215 23.89 -5.64 15.30
N GLN A 216 23.86 -6.98 15.28
CA GLN A 216 24.47 -7.81 14.24
C GLN A 216 23.53 -8.05 13.06
N LEU A 217 22.25 -7.73 13.18
CA LEU A 217 21.31 -7.82 12.08
C LEU A 217 21.63 -6.75 11.02
N PRO A 218 21.59 -7.10 9.71
CA PRO A 218 21.64 -6.13 8.64
C PRO A 218 20.56 -5.06 8.83
N ARG A 219 20.83 -3.83 8.39
CA ARG A 219 19.95 -2.69 8.65
C ARG A 219 19.13 -2.30 7.42
N ILE A 220 17.94 -1.75 7.68
CA ILE A 220 17.11 -1.05 6.71
C ILE A 220 16.77 0.33 7.28
N GLN A 221 16.71 1.34 6.41
CA GLN A 221 16.39 2.70 6.85
C GLN A 221 14.89 2.81 7.12
N ALA A 222 14.50 3.54 8.18
CA ALA A 222 13.10 3.88 8.44
C ALA A 222 12.46 4.71 7.31
N GLY A 223 13.29 5.39 6.51
CA GLY A 223 12.86 6.12 5.32
C GLY A 223 12.72 5.26 4.06
N ASP A 224 13.03 3.96 4.12
CA ASP A 224 12.84 3.04 2.99
C ASP A 224 11.35 3.01 2.58
N PRO A 225 11.01 3.05 1.27
CA PRO A 225 9.63 3.03 0.82
C PRO A 225 8.80 1.88 1.38
N VAL A 226 9.38 0.67 1.50
CA VAL A 226 8.70 -0.50 2.06
C VAL A 226 8.54 -0.38 3.57
N ALA A 227 9.55 0.13 4.27
CA ALA A 227 9.44 0.40 5.71
C ALA A 227 8.34 1.43 6.02
N ARG A 228 8.24 2.48 5.20
CA ARG A 228 7.15 3.46 5.26
C ARG A 228 5.80 2.82 4.93
N TYR A 229 5.73 1.98 3.89
CA TYR A 229 4.50 1.28 3.50
C TYR A 229 3.89 0.49 4.66
N PHE A 230 4.69 -0.34 5.35
CA PHE A 230 4.24 -1.11 6.51
C PHE A 230 4.21 -0.32 7.83
N GLY A 231 4.64 0.94 7.85
CA GLY A 231 4.64 1.78 9.06
C GLY A 231 5.63 1.31 10.13
N ILE A 232 6.69 0.61 9.72
CA ILE A 232 7.64 -0.05 10.62
C ILE A 232 8.47 1.01 11.37
N LYS A 233 8.59 0.87 12.69
CA LYS A 233 9.32 1.79 13.56
C LYS A 233 10.74 1.30 13.83
N ARG A 234 11.60 2.23 14.23
CA ARG A 234 12.98 1.95 14.65
C ARG A 234 13.02 0.87 15.73
N GLY A 235 13.94 -0.08 15.59
CA GLY A 235 14.08 -1.21 16.50
C GLY A 235 13.21 -2.42 16.18
N GLN A 236 12.24 -2.31 15.26
CA GLN A 236 11.51 -3.48 14.76
C GLN A 236 12.34 -4.22 13.71
N VAL A 237 12.06 -5.51 13.55
CA VAL A 237 12.72 -6.39 12.59
C VAL A 237 11.72 -6.83 11.53
N VAL A 238 12.16 -6.80 10.27
CA VAL A 238 11.40 -7.30 9.13
C VAL A 238 12.05 -8.57 8.60
N LYS A 239 11.23 -9.59 8.37
CA LYS A 239 11.59 -10.80 7.65
C LYS A 239 11.37 -10.57 6.16
N ILE A 240 12.37 -10.88 5.36
CA ILE A 240 12.35 -10.70 3.91
C ILE A 240 12.47 -12.07 3.26
N ILE A 241 11.47 -12.43 2.45
CA ILE A 241 11.40 -13.71 1.74
C ILE A 241 11.59 -13.44 0.26
N ARG A 242 12.68 -13.93 -0.31
CA ARG A 242 12.99 -13.77 -1.73
C ARG A 242 13.04 -15.13 -2.45
N PRO A 243 12.62 -15.22 -3.72
CA PRO A 243 12.87 -16.39 -4.53
C PRO A 243 14.38 -16.58 -4.70
N SER A 244 14.83 -17.83 -4.72
CA SER A 244 16.23 -18.19 -4.91
C SER A 244 16.33 -19.35 -5.88
N GLU A 245 17.16 -19.21 -6.91
CA GLU A 245 17.34 -20.25 -7.93
C GLU A 245 17.93 -21.55 -7.35
N THR A 246 18.77 -21.44 -6.32
CA THR A 246 19.46 -22.59 -5.71
C THR A 246 18.67 -23.24 -4.59
N ALA A 247 18.03 -22.45 -3.72
CA ALA A 247 17.36 -22.92 -2.51
C ALA A 247 15.82 -22.87 -2.59
N GLY A 248 15.25 -22.44 -3.73
CA GLY A 248 13.83 -22.15 -3.89
C GLY A 248 13.42 -20.83 -3.20
N ARG A 249 13.65 -20.73 -1.89
CA ARG A 249 13.39 -19.52 -1.09
C ARG A 249 14.59 -19.18 -0.21
N TYR A 250 14.92 -17.90 -0.14
CA TYR A 250 15.92 -17.37 0.78
C TYR A 250 15.26 -16.39 1.75
N ILE A 251 15.52 -16.59 3.03
CA ILE A 251 14.97 -15.76 4.11
C ILE A 251 16.10 -14.94 4.72
N THR A 252 15.88 -13.64 4.88
CA THR A 252 16.78 -12.75 5.61
C THR A 252 16.01 -11.83 6.54
N TYR A 253 16.70 -11.23 7.50
CA TYR A 253 16.12 -10.40 8.54
C TYR A 253 16.84 -9.07 8.57
N ARG A 254 16.09 -7.96 8.69
CA ARG A 254 16.66 -6.62 8.78
C ARG A 254 16.09 -5.84 9.95
N LEU A 255 16.95 -5.15 10.68
CA LEU A 255 16.59 -4.23 11.76
C LEU A 255 16.37 -2.82 11.21
N VAL A 256 15.27 -2.17 11.59
CA VAL A 256 14.97 -0.79 11.17
C VAL A 256 15.76 0.24 11.99
N GLN A 257 16.43 1.18 11.31
CA GLN A 257 17.18 2.30 11.89
C GLN A 257 16.76 3.67 11.33
#